data_AF-A0A2J8IA60-F1
#
_entry.id   AF-A0A2J8IA60-F1
#
_cell.length_a   1.000
_cell.length_b   1.000
_cell.length_c   1.000
_cell.angle_alpha   90.00
_cell.angle_beta   90.00
_cell.angle_gamma   90.00
#
_symmetry.space_group_name_H-M   'P 1'
#
loop_
_entity.id
_entity.type
_entity.pdbx_description
1 polymer ?
#
loop_
_entity_poly.entity_id
_entity_poly.type
_entity_poly.pdbx_seq_one_letter_code
_entity_poly.pdbx_strand_id
1 'polypeptide(L)'
;MTHSPRLPLLAGLPLAVGAGLAIPVQGRINGALGTRLDDGIAAAVVSFSTGLAVMILISLVLPRGRAGLARILPAVRSRAFPPVYVLAGGIGALFVFAQSFTVGILGVALFTVATVTGQTASGLLVDRLGIGPAGRKPVTAIRVIGCVLTIAAVAWAVSPRFTGTSGAESDGGPAALLVPLLLPVAAGFLMSFQQAMNGTATVHYGTPIAATLVNFIAGTVVLWSAYAVKVSVAGPGNPLPAEWWYYIGGPMGCVFIGLGALLVRSLGVLVTGLGMIAGQLLGSLALDVVLPAPGTVVAPATVLGTVLTLAAIILATLPWPRGALRR
;
A
#
# COMPACT_ATOMS: atom_id res chain seq x y z
N MET A 1 25.27 -20.36 5.44
CA MET A 1 24.66 -19.04 5.73
C MET A 1 25.56 -17.99 5.09
N THR A 2 25.22 -17.47 3.91
CA THR A 2 26.03 -16.44 3.24
C THR A 2 25.75 -15.09 3.89
N HIS A 3 26.74 -14.49 4.55
CA HIS A 3 26.67 -13.13 5.06
C HIS A 3 26.36 -12.18 3.89
N SER A 4 25.10 -11.72 3.82
CA SER A 4 24.75 -10.63 2.91
C SER A 4 25.42 -9.35 3.46
N PRO A 5 26.18 -8.61 2.64
CA PRO A 5 26.80 -7.36 3.11
C PRO A 5 25.69 -6.43 3.61
N ARG A 6 25.82 -5.98 4.86
CA ARG A 6 24.91 -4.98 5.43
C ARG A 6 25.20 -3.67 4.73
N LEU A 7 24.23 -3.14 4.00
CA LEU A 7 24.35 -1.79 3.44
C LEU A 7 24.54 -0.81 4.61
N PRO A 8 25.52 0.11 4.54
CA PRO A 8 25.64 1.14 5.54
C PRO A 8 24.36 1.96 5.58
N LEU A 9 23.90 2.35 6.78
CA LEU A 9 22.63 3.06 6.99
C LEU A 9 22.50 4.29 6.07
N LEU A 10 23.60 5.01 5.87
CA LEU A 10 23.69 6.19 5.01
C LEU A 10 23.39 5.92 3.53
N ALA A 11 23.69 4.72 3.03
CA ALA A 11 23.34 4.31 1.66
C ALA A 11 21.97 3.62 1.59
N GLY A 12 21.63 2.84 2.61
CA GLY A 12 20.39 2.08 2.64
C GLY A 12 19.13 2.92 2.84
N LEU A 13 19.19 3.95 3.69
CA LEU A 13 18.03 4.79 3.97
C LEU A 13 17.55 5.56 2.73
N PRO A 14 18.41 6.23 1.94
CA PRO A 14 18.00 6.84 0.68
C PRO A 14 17.38 5.83 -0.30
N LEU A 15 17.90 4.61 -0.37
CA LEU A 15 17.32 3.55 -1.21
C LEU A 15 15.93 3.12 -0.73
N ALA A 16 15.71 3.04 0.58
CA ALA A 16 14.39 2.75 1.15
C ALA A 16 13.39 3.88 0.88
N VAL A 17 13.81 5.13 1.01
CA VAL A 17 13.01 6.31 0.64
C VAL A 17 12.69 6.30 -0.85
N GLY A 18 13.69 6.07 -1.71
CA GLY A 18 13.51 5.96 -3.16
C GLY A 18 12.58 4.83 -3.55
N ALA A 19 12.69 3.65 -2.93
CA ALA A 19 11.77 2.54 -3.14
C ALA A 19 10.34 2.89 -2.70
N GLY A 20 10.20 3.70 -1.65
CA GLY A 20 8.91 4.23 -1.17
C GLY A 20 8.17 5.08 -2.21
N LEU A 21 8.88 5.75 -3.13
CA LEU A 21 8.29 6.56 -4.21
C LEU A 21 7.48 5.73 -5.21
N ALA A 22 7.69 4.41 -5.27
CA ALA A 22 7.01 3.57 -6.24
C ALA A 22 5.48 3.53 -6.03
N ILE A 23 5.01 3.52 -4.78
CA ILE A 23 3.58 3.47 -4.45
C ILE A 23 2.81 4.75 -4.82
N PRO A 24 3.29 5.97 -4.49
CA PRO A 24 2.57 7.18 -4.91
C PRO A 24 2.61 7.39 -6.43
N VAL A 25 3.71 7.06 -7.11
CA VAL A 25 3.77 7.10 -8.58
C VAL A 25 2.79 6.08 -9.20
N GLN A 26 2.77 4.84 -8.70
CA GLN A 26 1.75 3.85 -9.06
C GLN A 26 0.34 4.40 -8.83
N GLY A 27 0.09 5.02 -7.67
CA GLY A 27 -1.20 5.61 -7.32
C GLY A 27 -1.63 6.68 -8.31
N ARG A 28 -0.71 7.56 -8.73
CA ARG A 28 -0.98 8.60 -9.73
C ARG A 28 -1.34 8.00 -11.09
N ILE A 29 -0.63 6.97 -11.53
CA ILE A 29 -0.87 6.27 -12.81
C ILE A 29 -2.20 5.54 -12.78
N ASN A 30 -2.46 4.76 -11.73
CA ASN A 30 -3.71 4.02 -11.56
C ASN A 30 -4.91 4.97 -11.46
N GLY A 31 -4.79 6.08 -10.72
CA GLY A 31 -5.81 7.12 -10.65
C GLY A 31 -6.06 7.77 -12.01
N ALA A 32 -5.00 8.11 -12.75
CA ALA A 32 -5.13 8.66 -14.11
C ALA A 32 -5.80 7.67 -15.07
N LEU A 33 -5.47 6.38 -14.97
CA LEU A 33 -6.11 5.33 -15.78
C LEU A 33 -7.59 5.19 -15.42
N GLY A 34 -7.93 5.23 -14.12
CA GLY A 34 -9.31 5.20 -13.64
C GLY A 34 -10.15 6.32 -14.24
N THR A 35 -9.62 7.55 -14.24
CA THR A 35 -10.28 8.71 -14.87
C THR A 35 -10.40 8.56 -16.39
N ARG A 36 -9.36 8.06 -17.09
CA ARG A 36 -9.42 7.87 -18.54
C ARG A 36 -10.43 6.80 -18.96
N LEU A 37 -10.48 5.69 -18.23
CA LEU A 37 -11.42 4.60 -18.48
C LEU A 37 -12.84 4.93 -18.01
N ASP A 38 -13.01 5.99 -17.22
CA ASP A 38 -14.23 6.24 -16.45
C ASP A 38 -14.66 5.00 -15.64
N ASP A 39 -13.67 4.27 -15.13
CA ASP A 39 -13.86 2.97 -14.49
C ASP A 39 -12.66 2.59 -13.61
N GLY A 40 -12.79 2.82 -12.30
CA GLY A 40 -11.78 2.45 -11.32
C GLY A 40 -11.55 0.94 -11.19
N ILE A 41 -12.56 0.11 -11.49
CA ILE A 41 -12.43 -1.35 -11.45
C ILE A 41 -11.62 -1.81 -12.67
N ALA A 42 -11.93 -1.31 -13.87
CA ALA A 42 -11.16 -1.62 -15.08
C ALA A 42 -9.70 -1.21 -14.94
N ALA A 43 -9.42 -0.03 -14.41
CA ALA A 43 -8.04 0.43 -14.15
C ALA A 43 -7.30 -0.50 -13.18
N ALA A 44 -7.96 -0.96 -12.12
CA ALA A 44 -7.39 -1.93 -11.20
C ALA A 44 -7.14 -3.30 -11.86
N VAL A 45 -8.06 -3.77 -12.71
CA VAL A 45 -7.90 -4.99 -13.52
C VAL A 45 -6.67 -4.90 -14.42
N VAL A 46 -6.49 -3.79 -15.12
CA VAL A 46 -5.31 -3.55 -15.98
C VAL A 46 -4.03 -3.63 -15.15
N SER A 47 -3.99 -2.92 -14.02
CA SER A 47 -2.85 -2.88 -13.12
C SER A 47 -2.50 -4.28 -12.58
N PHE A 48 -3.48 -5.04 -12.10
CA PHE A 48 -3.25 -6.40 -11.62
C PHE A 48 -2.85 -7.38 -12.72
N SER A 49 -3.42 -7.24 -13.92
CA SER A 49 -3.11 -8.12 -15.06
C SER A 49 -1.68 -7.90 -15.56
N THR A 50 -1.24 -6.63 -15.69
CA THR A 50 0.14 -6.32 -16.08
C THR A 50 1.14 -6.73 -15.01
N GLY A 51 0.81 -6.52 -13.74
CA GLY A 51 1.61 -6.99 -12.60
C GLY A 51 1.71 -8.52 -12.54
N LEU A 52 0.60 -9.23 -12.78
CA LEU A 52 0.57 -10.69 -12.82
C LEU A 52 1.45 -11.22 -13.96
N ALA A 53 1.36 -10.65 -15.16
CA ALA A 53 2.21 -11.04 -16.29
C ALA A 53 3.71 -10.90 -15.95
N VAL A 54 4.10 -9.78 -15.35
CA VAL A 54 5.48 -9.56 -14.89
C VAL A 54 5.86 -10.54 -13.79
N MET A 55 4.99 -10.81 -12.83
CA MET A 55 5.28 -11.75 -11.75
C MET A 55 5.40 -13.20 -12.24
N ILE A 56 4.61 -13.61 -13.24
CA ILE A 56 4.76 -14.91 -13.90
C ILE A 56 6.15 -14.98 -14.55
N LEU A 57 6.53 -13.97 -15.34
CA LEU A 57 7.83 -13.92 -15.98
C LEU A 57 8.98 -14.00 -14.95
N ILE A 58 8.94 -13.16 -13.91
CA ILE A 58 9.93 -13.15 -12.82
C ILE A 58 9.99 -14.52 -12.14
N SER A 59 8.84 -15.17 -11.90
CA SER A 59 8.78 -16.46 -11.22
C SER A 59 9.35 -17.59 -12.06
N LEU A 60 9.20 -17.53 -13.39
CA LEU A 60 9.73 -18.53 -14.32
C LEU A 60 11.22 -18.33 -14.62
N VAL A 61 11.68 -17.08 -14.72
CA VAL A 61 13.07 -16.75 -15.08
C VAL A 61 14.02 -16.92 -13.89
N LEU A 62 13.61 -16.51 -12.68
CA LEU A 62 14.50 -16.54 -11.53
C LEU A 62 14.53 -17.92 -10.85
N PRO A 63 15.71 -18.48 -10.50
CA PRO A 63 15.82 -19.76 -9.81
C PRO A 63 15.05 -19.81 -8.48
N ARG A 64 15.08 -18.70 -7.73
CA ARG A 64 14.32 -18.57 -6.47
C ARG A 64 12.82 -18.53 -6.71
N GLY A 65 12.37 -17.96 -7.83
CA GLY A 65 10.97 -17.96 -8.25
C GLY A 65 10.48 -19.38 -8.51
N ARG A 66 11.20 -20.13 -9.36
CA ARG A 66 10.90 -21.53 -9.69
C ARG A 66 10.88 -22.43 -8.46
N ALA A 67 11.85 -22.27 -7.56
CA ALA A 67 11.89 -23.00 -6.30
C ALA A 67 10.68 -22.66 -5.41
N GLY A 68 10.26 -21.40 -5.38
CA GLY A 68 9.05 -20.96 -4.69
C GLY A 68 7.78 -21.57 -5.27
N LEU A 69 7.63 -21.56 -6.60
CA LEU A 69 6.49 -22.16 -7.31
C LEU A 69 6.27 -23.61 -6.91
N ALA A 70 7.35 -24.41 -6.88
CA ALA A 70 7.30 -25.81 -6.49
C ALA A 70 6.83 -26.02 -5.03
N ARG A 71 6.98 -25.01 -4.17
CA ARG A 71 6.57 -25.06 -2.75
C ARG A 71 5.16 -24.56 -2.47
N ILE A 72 4.52 -23.83 -3.40
CA ILE A 72 3.18 -23.27 -3.19
C ILE A 72 2.17 -24.39 -2.90
N LEU A 73 2.04 -25.34 -3.82
CA LEU A 73 1.02 -26.39 -3.73
C LEU A 73 1.23 -27.33 -2.53
N PRO A 74 2.45 -27.81 -2.23
CA PRO A 74 2.71 -28.55 -1.00
C PRO A 74 2.32 -27.78 0.27
N ALA A 75 2.74 -26.51 0.39
CA ALA A 75 2.48 -25.71 1.59
C ALA A 75 0.97 -25.46 1.83
N VAL A 76 0.21 -25.23 0.76
CA VAL A 76 -1.25 -25.06 0.84
C VAL A 76 -1.94 -26.38 1.18
N ARG A 77 -1.56 -27.48 0.52
CA ARG A 77 -2.15 -28.82 0.77
C ARG A 77 -1.87 -29.33 2.18
N SER A 78 -0.66 -29.12 2.69
CA SER A 78 -0.27 -29.51 4.04
C SER A 78 -0.79 -28.55 5.11
N ARG A 79 -1.55 -27.51 4.74
CA ARG A 79 -2.05 -26.46 5.65
C ARG A 79 -0.93 -25.87 6.53
N ALA A 80 0.22 -25.60 5.93
CA ALA A 80 1.38 -25.06 6.65
C ALA A 80 1.09 -23.68 7.30
N PHE A 81 0.09 -22.97 6.79
CA PHE A 81 -0.46 -21.73 7.31
C PHE A 81 -1.98 -21.69 7.06
N PRO A 82 -2.75 -20.77 7.68
CA PRO A 82 -4.20 -20.71 7.49
C PRO A 82 -4.57 -20.50 6.01
N PRO A 83 -5.49 -21.32 5.44
CA PRO A 83 -5.76 -21.29 3.99
C PRO A 83 -6.28 -19.95 3.49
N VAL A 84 -6.93 -19.15 4.36
CA VAL A 84 -7.38 -17.79 4.05
C VAL A 84 -6.25 -16.85 3.65
N TYR A 85 -4.99 -17.14 4.00
CA TYR A 85 -3.83 -16.31 3.62
C TYR A 85 -3.56 -16.34 2.12
N VAL A 86 -4.03 -17.36 1.40
CA VAL A 86 -3.99 -17.40 -0.07
C VAL A 86 -4.85 -16.27 -0.67
N LEU A 87 -5.88 -15.82 0.05
CA LEU A 87 -6.76 -14.72 -0.37
C LEU A 87 -6.23 -13.33 -0.01
N ALA A 88 -5.04 -13.23 0.61
CA ALA A 88 -4.45 -11.94 1.01
C ALA A 88 -4.27 -10.97 -0.18
N GLY A 89 -4.12 -11.50 -1.40
CA GLY A 89 -4.11 -10.71 -2.64
C GLY A 89 -5.36 -9.87 -2.90
N GLY A 90 -6.52 -10.29 -2.38
CA GLY A 90 -7.76 -9.53 -2.46
C GLY A 90 -7.69 -8.18 -1.74
N ILE A 91 -6.89 -8.07 -0.68
CA ILE A 91 -6.64 -6.81 0.03
C ILE A 91 -5.82 -5.86 -0.86
N GLY A 92 -4.82 -6.40 -1.58
CA GLY A 92 -4.03 -5.62 -2.53
C GLY A 92 -4.89 -5.13 -3.71
N ALA A 93 -5.82 -5.96 -4.17
CA ALA A 93 -6.81 -5.60 -5.17
C ALA A 93 -7.70 -4.45 -4.69
N LEU A 94 -8.21 -4.52 -3.46
CA LEU A 94 -8.97 -3.43 -2.86
C LEU A 94 -8.15 -2.14 -2.77
N PHE A 95 -6.87 -2.22 -2.39
CA PHE A 95 -5.99 -1.06 -2.31
C PHE A 95 -5.79 -0.41 -3.68
N VAL A 96 -5.51 -1.19 -4.73
CA VAL A 96 -5.32 -0.66 -6.08
C VAL A 96 -6.63 -0.14 -6.69
N PHE A 97 -7.76 -0.77 -6.39
CA PHE A 97 -9.08 -0.23 -6.72
C PHE A 97 -9.31 1.11 -6.02
N ALA A 98 -9.04 1.20 -4.71
CA ALA A 98 -9.14 2.44 -3.95
C ALA A 98 -8.26 3.53 -4.58
N GLN A 99 -7.02 3.20 -4.97
CA GLN A 99 -6.15 4.13 -5.69
C GLN A 99 -6.78 4.62 -7.00
N SER A 100 -7.21 3.69 -7.84
CA SER A 100 -7.75 3.99 -9.17
C SER A 100 -9.02 4.82 -9.12
N PHE A 101 -9.84 4.63 -8.09
CA PHE A 101 -11.11 5.33 -7.89
C PHE A 101 -10.94 6.69 -7.21
N THR A 102 -10.06 6.80 -6.21
CA THR A 102 -10.06 7.97 -5.31
C THR A 102 -8.91 8.95 -5.55
N VAL A 103 -7.78 8.53 -6.14
CA VAL A 103 -6.62 9.41 -6.30
C VAL A 103 -6.93 10.58 -7.24
N GLY A 104 -7.72 10.36 -8.29
CA GLY A 104 -8.15 11.44 -9.20
C GLY A 104 -9.02 12.52 -8.52
N ILE A 105 -9.66 12.18 -7.40
CA ILE A 105 -10.56 13.08 -6.65
C ILE A 105 -9.83 13.71 -5.46
N LEU A 106 -9.04 12.91 -4.73
CA LEU A 106 -8.41 13.30 -3.47
C LEU A 106 -7.03 13.92 -3.65
N GLY A 107 -6.30 13.55 -4.70
CA GLY A 107 -4.85 13.71 -4.77
C GLY A 107 -4.10 12.55 -4.12
N VAL A 108 -2.82 12.41 -4.45
CA VAL A 108 -1.97 11.28 -4.01
C VAL A 108 -1.59 11.43 -2.54
N ALA A 109 -1.35 12.65 -2.05
CA ALA A 109 -0.93 12.94 -0.68
C ALA A 109 -2.03 12.55 0.32
N LEU A 110 -3.27 13.01 0.07
CA LEU A 110 -4.38 12.72 0.96
C LEU A 110 -4.72 11.22 0.98
N PHE A 111 -4.69 10.57 -0.19
CA PHE A 111 -4.82 9.10 -0.30
C PHE A 111 -3.77 8.36 0.55
N THR A 112 -2.51 8.79 0.45
CA THR A 112 -1.39 8.15 1.13
C THR A 112 -1.50 8.33 2.65
N VAL A 113 -1.76 9.55 3.11
CA VAL A 113 -1.96 9.86 4.53
C VAL A 113 -3.14 9.06 5.11
N ALA A 114 -4.26 8.98 4.40
CA ALA A 114 -5.43 8.19 4.82
C ALA A 114 -5.12 6.69 4.92
N THR A 115 -4.42 6.14 3.93
CA THR A 115 -3.99 4.73 3.92
C THR A 115 -3.04 4.43 5.08
N VAL A 116 -2.01 5.25 5.27
CA VAL A 116 -0.99 5.07 6.30
C VAL A 116 -1.60 5.13 7.71
N THR A 117 -2.64 5.94 7.91
CA THR A 117 -3.38 5.97 9.16
C THR A 117 -4.18 4.69 9.41
N GLY A 118 -4.86 4.18 8.38
CA GLY A 118 -5.49 2.85 8.46
C GLY A 118 -4.48 1.76 8.84
N GLN A 119 -3.30 1.78 8.22
CA GLN A 119 -2.20 0.84 8.53
C GLN A 119 -1.71 0.97 9.97
N THR A 120 -1.55 2.20 10.46
CA THR A 120 -1.07 2.46 11.82
C THR A 120 -2.07 1.97 12.86
N ALA A 121 -3.37 2.21 12.64
CA ALA A 121 -4.44 1.75 13.53
C ALA A 121 -4.54 0.22 13.58
N SER A 122 -4.58 -0.42 12.42
CA SER A 122 -4.65 -1.89 12.30
C SER A 122 -3.36 -2.59 12.73
N GLY A 123 -2.20 -1.96 12.61
CA GLY A 123 -0.91 -2.55 12.94
C GLY A 123 -0.81 -2.98 14.40
N LEU A 124 -1.42 -2.22 15.32
CA LEU A 124 -1.50 -2.58 16.74
C LEU A 124 -2.38 -3.81 16.98
N LEU A 125 -3.47 -3.93 16.22
CA LEU A 125 -4.39 -5.06 16.29
C LEU A 125 -3.73 -6.33 15.74
N VAL A 126 -3.08 -6.24 14.58
CA VAL A 126 -2.33 -7.34 13.97
C VAL A 126 -1.24 -7.86 14.90
N ASP A 127 -0.52 -6.96 15.57
CA ASP A 127 0.51 -7.31 16.55
C ASP A 127 -0.07 -7.97 17.82
N ARG A 128 -1.23 -7.50 18.31
CA ARG A 128 -1.95 -8.12 19.44
C ARG A 128 -2.44 -9.52 19.09
N LEU A 129 -3.00 -9.69 17.89
CA LEU A 129 -3.55 -10.96 17.43
C LEU A 129 -2.45 -11.98 17.10
N GLY A 130 -1.25 -11.51 16.73
CA GLY A 130 -0.11 -12.38 16.41
C GLY A 130 -0.25 -13.08 15.05
N ILE A 131 -0.90 -12.43 14.09
CA ILE A 131 -1.16 -12.95 12.73
C ILE A 131 0.16 -13.13 11.94
N GLY A 132 1.15 -12.31 12.23
CA GLY A 132 2.45 -12.37 11.56
C GLY A 132 3.36 -13.49 12.07
N PRO A 133 4.44 -13.81 11.33
CA PRO A 133 5.34 -14.91 11.66
C PRO A 133 6.12 -14.70 12.96
N ALA A 134 6.21 -13.46 13.45
CA ALA A 134 6.87 -13.12 14.70
C ALA A 134 5.97 -13.34 15.95
N GLY A 135 4.74 -13.81 15.76
CA GLY A 135 3.77 -14.02 16.85
C GLY A 135 3.28 -12.71 17.49
N ARG A 136 2.73 -12.83 18.70
CA ARG A 136 2.14 -11.69 19.43
C ARG A 136 3.22 -10.72 19.92
N LYS A 137 2.97 -9.43 19.74
CA LYS A 137 3.83 -8.35 20.25
C LYS A 137 3.07 -7.44 21.22
N PRO A 138 3.73 -6.95 22.28
CA PRO A 138 3.11 -6.03 23.21
C PRO A 138 2.80 -4.69 22.54
N VAL A 139 1.60 -4.14 22.84
CA VAL A 139 1.23 -2.78 22.44
C VAL A 139 1.68 -1.83 23.54
N THR A 140 2.64 -0.97 23.20
CA THR A 140 3.22 0.04 24.09
C THR A 140 2.44 1.35 24.01
N ALA A 141 2.38 2.12 25.11
CA ALA A 141 1.71 3.43 25.14
C ALA A 141 2.19 4.39 24.04
N ILE A 142 3.49 4.43 23.74
CA ILE A 142 4.06 5.27 22.66
C ILE A 142 3.48 4.95 21.27
N ARG A 143 3.20 3.68 21.00
CA ARG A 143 2.61 3.25 19.72
C ARG A 143 1.14 3.64 19.63
N VAL A 144 0.44 3.64 20.76
CA VAL A 144 -0.93 4.16 20.85
C VAL A 144 -0.92 5.68 20.62
N ILE A 145 0.01 6.42 21.24
CA ILE A 145 0.17 7.86 21.03
C ILE A 145 0.46 8.15 19.56
N GLY A 146 1.41 7.46 18.94
CA GLY A 146 1.71 7.61 17.52
C GLY A 146 0.49 7.34 16.63
N CYS A 147 -0.29 6.30 16.93
CA CYS A 147 -1.55 6.03 16.23
C CYS A 147 -2.56 7.18 16.37
N VAL A 148 -2.77 7.68 17.58
CA VAL A 148 -3.67 8.82 17.83
C VAL A 148 -3.21 10.06 17.07
N LEU A 149 -1.90 10.33 17.06
CA LEU A 149 -1.31 11.43 16.29
C LEU A 149 -1.49 11.26 14.78
N THR A 150 -1.33 10.03 14.24
CA THR A 150 -1.61 9.80 12.81
C THR A 150 -3.07 10.05 12.46
N ILE A 151 -4.01 9.64 13.31
CA ILE A 151 -5.45 9.89 13.12
C ILE A 151 -5.74 11.40 13.15
N ALA A 152 -5.19 12.12 14.13
CA ALA A 152 -5.33 13.57 14.24
C ALA A 152 -4.73 14.29 13.01
N ALA A 153 -3.59 13.83 12.52
CA ALA A 153 -2.95 14.37 11.32
C ALA A 153 -3.83 14.23 10.07
N VAL A 154 -4.53 13.10 9.89
CA VAL A 154 -5.47 12.93 8.77
C VAL A 154 -6.70 13.80 8.94
N ALA A 155 -7.28 13.83 10.14
CA ALA A 155 -8.44 14.68 10.41
C ALA A 155 -8.14 16.15 10.07
N TRP A 156 -6.93 16.61 10.39
CA TRP A 156 -6.46 17.93 10.00
C TRP A 156 -6.16 18.06 8.51
N ALA A 157 -5.49 17.10 7.89
CA ALA A 157 -5.17 17.12 6.46
C ALA A 157 -6.42 17.17 5.56
N VAL A 158 -7.52 16.57 6.01
CA VAL A 158 -8.81 16.52 5.30
C VAL A 158 -9.69 17.73 5.65
N SER A 159 -9.48 18.42 6.79
CA SER A 159 -10.41 19.45 7.25
C SER A 159 -10.78 20.53 6.21
N PRO A 160 -9.86 21.02 5.33
CA PRO A 160 -10.21 22.02 4.31
C PRO A 160 -11.28 21.57 3.31
N ARG A 161 -11.45 20.26 3.14
CA ARG A 161 -12.45 19.65 2.24
C ARG A 161 -13.86 19.67 2.85
N PHE A 162 -13.96 19.66 4.19
CA PHE A 162 -15.24 19.76 4.89
C PHE A 162 -15.65 21.20 5.21
N THR A 163 -14.67 22.09 5.38
CA THR A 163 -14.89 23.50 5.70
C THR A 163 -15.03 24.41 4.47
N GLY A 164 -15.08 23.84 3.25
CA GLY A 164 -15.20 24.60 2.00
C GLY A 164 -14.02 25.53 1.67
N THR A 165 -12.93 25.45 2.43
CA THR A 165 -11.76 26.34 2.35
C THR A 165 -10.68 25.81 1.42
N SER A 166 -10.92 24.65 0.79
CA SER A 166 -10.01 24.00 -0.13
C SER A 166 -10.02 24.58 -1.55
N GLY A 167 -10.89 25.54 -1.87
CA GLY A 167 -10.98 26.15 -3.21
C GLY A 167 -11.39 25.17 -4.32
N ALA A 168 -11.68 23.91 -3.97
CA ALA A 168 -12.23 22.91 -4.87
C ALA A 168 -13.76 22.98 -4.79
N GLU A 169 -14.42 23.20 -5.92
CA GLU A 169 -15.88 23.09 -6.04
C GLU A 169 -16.28 21.66 -5.65
N SER A 170 -16.82 21.49 -4.44
CA SER A 170 -17.39 20.22 -4.01
C SER A 170 -18.80 20.12 -4.59
N ASP A 171 -18.91 19.61 -5.80
CA ASP A 171 -20.18 19.19 -6.40
C ASP A 171 -20.70 17.97 -5.61
N GLY A 172 -21.49 18.25 -4.58
CA GLY A 172 -21.97 17.28 -3.60
C GLY A 172 -21.45 17.59 -2.21
N GLY A 173 -22.38 17.78 -1.26
CA GLY A 173 -22.06 18.17 0.12
C GLY A 173 -21.12 17.20 0.87
N PRO A 174 -20.88 17.42 2.17
CA PRO A 174 -19.89 16.67 2.98
C PRO A 174 -19.96 15.14 2.85
N ALA A 175 -21.16 14.60 2.62
CA ALA A 175 -21.41 13.17 2.45
C ALA A 175 -20.77 12.57 1.18
N ALA A 176 -20.67 13.33 0.09
CA ALA A 176 -20.07 12.87 -1.17
C ALA A 176 -18.56 12.57 -1.03
N LEU A 177 -17.90 13.21 -0.07
CA LEU A 177 -16.47 13.01 0.22
C LEU A 177 -16.21 11.89 1.23
N LEU A 178 -17.23 11.37 1.90
CA LEU A 178 -17.06 10.29 2.89
C LEU A 178 -16.59 8.99 2.22
N VAL A 179 -17.21 8.59 1.11
CA VAL A 179 -16.83 7.33 0.42
C VAL A 179 -15.41 7.40 -0.15
N PRO A 180 -15.00 8.45 -0.89
CA PRO A 180 -13.63 8.58 -1.35
C PRO A 180 -12.59 8.58 -0.24
N LEU A 181 -12.92 9.09 0.96
CA LEU A 181 -12.00 9.14 2.10
C LEU A 181 -11.94 7.82 2.89
N LEU A 182 -13.07 7.18 3.12
CA LEU A 182 -13.14 5.95 3.91
C LEU A 182 -12.51 4.77 3.18
N LEU A 183 -12.56 4.75 1.85
CA LEU A 183 -12.04 3.64 1.05
C LEU A 183 -10.50 3.47 1.19
N PRO A 184 -9.65 4.53 1.09
CA PRO A 184 -8.23 4.46 1.41
C PRO A 184 -7.94 4.08 2.86
N VAL A 185 -8.73 4.59 3.82
CA VAL A 185 -8.56 4.22 5.24
C VAL A 185 -8.83 2.73 5.44
N ALA A 186 -9.91 2.19 4.86
CA ALA A 186 -10.26 0.78 4.93
C ALA A 186 -9.22 -0.10 4.23
N ALA A 187 -8.76 0.29 3.04
CA ALA A 187 -7.69 -0.40 2.33
C ALA A 187 -6.39 -0.41 3.16
N GLY A 188 -6.02 0.73 3.73
CA GLY A 188 -4.88 0.86 4.64
C GLY A 188 -5.01 -0.01 5.88
N PHE A 189 -6.20 -0.06 6.48
CA PHE A 189 -6.48 -0.92 7.63
C PHE A 189 -6.25 -2.39 7.30
N LEU A 190 -6.74 -2.87 6.15
CA LEU A 190 -6.55 -4.25 5.76
C LEU A 190 -5.11 -4.56 5.32
N MET A 191 -4.37 -3.57 4.81
CA MET A 191 -2.98 -3.75 4.35
C MET A 191 -2.04 -4.27 5.44
N SER A 192 -2.23 -3.91 6.71
CA SER A 192 -1.43 -4.47 7.81
C SER A 192 -1.66 -5.97 8.01
N PHE A 193 -2.90 -6.44 7.82
CA PHE A 193 -3.22 -7.87 7.84
C PHE A 193 -2.58 -8.58 6.65
N GLN A 194 -2.68 -8.00 5.45
CA GLN A 194 -2.03 -8.54 4.25
C GLN A 194 -0.51 -8.66 4.45
N GLN A 195 0.14 -7.66 5.04
CA GLN A 195 1.59 -7.71 5.30
C GLN A 195 1.96 -8.85 6.26
N ALA A 196 1.18 -9.06 7.32
CA ALA A 196 1.36 -10.18 8.23
C ALA A 196 1.14 -11.53 7.55
N MET A 197 0.05 -11.68 6.78
CA MET A 197 -0.26 -12.88 6.01
C MET A 197 0.86 -13.21 5.01
N ASN A 198 1.36 -12.20 4.29
CA ASN A 198 2.45 -12.34 3.33
C ASN A 198 3.77 -12.72 4.00
N GLY A 199 4.06 -12.17 5.17
CA GLY A 199 5.22 -12.55 5.97
C GLY A 199 5.20 -14.03 6.30
N THR A 200 4.07 -14.54 6.79
CA THR A 200 3.89 -15.97 7.11
C THR A 200 3.97 -16.83 5.86
N ALA A 201 3.24 -16.50 4.78
CA ALA A 201 3.27 -17.24 3.53
C ALA A 201 4.68 -17.29 2.92
N THR A 202 5.45 -16.19 3.00
CA THR A 202 6.84 -16.10 2.52
C THR A 202 7.76 -17.08 3.25
N VAL A 203 7.59 -17.28 4.55
CA VAL A 203 8.38 -18.25 5.34
C VAL A 203 8.15 -19.67 4.83
N HIS A 204 6.90 -20.04 4.53
CA HIS A 204 6.56 -21.38 4.06
C HIS A 204 6.87 -21.61 2.57
N TYR A 205 6.68 -20.61 1.73
CA TYR A 205 7.06 -20.68 0.31
C TYR A 205 8.57 -20.56 0.09
N GLY A 206 9.32 -20.04 1.07
CA GLY A 206 10.77 -19.86 1.01
C GLY A 206 11.24 -18.64 0.20
N THR A 207 10.32 -17.89 -0.42
CA THR A 207 10.63 -16.69 -1.18
C THR A 207 9.45 -15.70 -1.21
N PRO A 208 9.71 -14.38 -1.12
CA PRO A 208 8.68 -13.36 -1.31
C PRO A 208 8.04 -13.40 -2.70
N ILE A 209 8.80 -13.82 -3.73
CA ILE A 209 8.33 -13.87 -5.13
C ILE A 209 7.07 -14.74 -5.25
N ALA A 210 7.06 -15.91 -4.62
CA ALA A 210 5.93 -16.83 -4.65
C ALA A 210 4.72 -16.25 -3.89
N ALA A 211 4.93 -15.61 -2.74
CA ALA A 211 3.85 -14.94 -2.00
C ALA A 211 3.24 -13.81 -2.83
N THR A 212 4.07 -13.01 -3.50
CA THR A 212 3.62 -11.94 -4.40
C THR A 212 2.85 -12.49 -5.59
N LEU A 213 3.32 -13.57 -6.23
CA LEU A 213 2.60 -14.20 -7.33
C LEU A 213 1.20 -14.69 -6.91
N VAL A 214 1.11 -15.41 -5.78
CA VAL A 214 -0.18 -15.89 -5.24
C VAL A 214 -1.12 -14.70 -4.98
N ASN A 215 -0.60 -13.59 -4.47
CA ASN A 215 -1.40 -12.38 -4.28
C ASN A 215 -1.88 -11.77 -5.59
N PHE A 216 -1.03 -11.67 -6.60
CA PHE A 216 -1.46 -11.17 -7.91
C PHE A 216 -2.50 -12.09 -8.54
N ILE A 217 -2.37 -13.41 -8.41
CA ILE A 217 -3.39 -14.36 -8.88
C ILE A 217 -4.71 -14.13 -8.15
N ALA A 218 -4.71 -14.15 -6.82
CA ALA A 218 -5.93 -13.98 -6.03
C ALA A 218 -6.59 -12.62 -6.27
N GLY A 219 -5.81 -11.53 -6.28
CA GLY A 219 -6.32 -10.19 -6.56
C GLY A 219 -6.85 -10.03 -7.99
N THR A 220 -6.18 -10.63 -8.98
CA THR A 220 -6.64 -10.66 -10.38
C THR A 220 -7.99 -11.37 -10.48
N VAL A 221 -8.16 -12.53 -9.84
CA VAL A 221 -9.44 -13.25 -9.80
C VAL A 221 -10.54 -12.40 -9.19
N VAL A 222 -10.27 -11.76 -8.04
CA VAL A 222 -11.24 -10.88 -7.38
C VAL A 222 -11.64 -9.70 -8.27
N LEU A 223 -10.68 -9.03 -8.89
CA LEU A 223 -10.93 -7.86 -9.73
C LEU A 223 -11.65 -8.21 -11.03
N TRP A 224 -11.25 -9.28 -11.71
CA TRP A 224 -11.97 -9.73 -12.91
C TRP A 224 -13.40 -10.17 -12.59
N SER A 225 -13.63 -10.80 -11.44
CA SER A 225 -14.99 -11.13 -10.99
C SER A 225 -15.82 -9.87 -10.75
N ALA A 226 -15.27 -8.88 -10.04
CA ALA A 226 -15.93 -7.60 -9.83
C ALA A 226 -16.20 -6.84 -11.14
N TYR A 227 -15.23 -6.86 -12.06
CA TYR A 227 -15.37 -6.23 -13.38
C TYR A 227 -16.42 -6.92 -14.24
N ALA A 228 -16.48 -8.26 -14.25
CA ALA A 228 -17.50 -9.00 -14.98
C ALA A 228 -18.92 -8.67 -14.48
N VAL A 229 -19.10 -8.60 -13.16
CA VAL A 229 -20.38 -8.16 -12.56
C VAL A 229 -20.71 -6.73 -12.97
N LYS A 230 -19.75 -5.80 -12.85
CA LYS A 230 -19.92 -4.40 -13.25
C LYS A 230 -20.33 -4.26 -14.71
N VAL A 231 -19.61 -4.92 -15.62
CA VAL A 231 -19.91 -4.88 -17.07
C VAL A 231 -21.29 -5.46 -17.38
N SER A 232 -21.70 -6.51 -16.66
CA SER A 232 -23.02 -7.12 -16.84
C SER A 232 -24.18 -6.21 -16.42
N VAL A 233 -23.95 -5.29 -15.49
CA VAL A 233 -25.01 -4.41 -14.92
C VAL A 233 -24.98 -3.00 -15.54
N ALA A 234 -23.80 -2.43 -15.74
CA ALA A 234 -23.60 -1.03 -16.13
C ALA A 234 -22.83 -0.85 -17.45
N GLY A 235 -22.38 -1.94 -18.07
CA GLY A 235 -21.56 -1.89 -19.29
C GLY A 235 -20.07 -1.57 -19.06
N PRO A 236 -19.25 -1.70 -20.10
CA PRO A 236 -17.84 -1.32 -20.06
C PRO A 236 -17.69 0.20 -19.98
N GLY A 237 -16.57 0.66 -19.40
CA GLY A 237 -16.16 2.06 -19.51
C GLY A 237 -15.56 2.38 -20.88
N ASN A 238 -14.76 3.43 -20.94
CA ASN A 238 -14.04 3.83 -22.15
C ASN A 238 -13.01 2.76 -22.61
N PRO A 239 -12.64 2.75 -23.90
CA PRO A 239 -11.61 1.85 -24.41
C PRO A 239 -10.25 2.09 -23.75
N LEU A 240 -9.41 1.05 -23.80
CA LEU A 240 -8.06 1.12 -23.26
C LEU A 240 -7.22 2.20 -23.98
N PRO A 241 -6.50 3.05 -23.24
CA PRO A 241 -5.65 4.09 -23.81
C PRO A 241 -4.42 3.50 -24.52
N ALA A 242 -3.96 4.13 -25.60
CA ALA A 242 -2.81 3.64 -26.37
C ALA A 242 -1.46 3.91 -25.67
N GLU A 243 -1.43 4.84 -24.72
CA GLU A 243 -0.21 5.28 -24.07
C GLU A 243 0.33 4.22 -23.12
N TRP A 244 1.54 3.72 -23.43
CA TRP A 244 2.18 2.59 -22.75
C TRP A 244 2.36 2.78 -21.24
N TRP A 245 2.51 4.03 -20.77
CA TRP A 245 2.80 4.32 -19.37
C TRP A 245 1.61 4.04 -18.44
N TYR A 246 0.38 3.95 -18.96
CA TYR A 246 -0.77 3.52 -18.15
C TYR A 246 -0.64 2.08 -17.63
N TYR A 247 0.16 1.25 -18.30
CA TYR A 247 0.29 -0.18 -18.00
C TYR A 247 1.39 -0.50 -16.99
N ILE A 248 2.19 0.48 -16.56
CA ILE A 248 3.32 0.25 -15.64
C ILE A 248 2.90 0.20 -14.17
N GLY A 249 1.64 0.53 -13.83
CA GLY A 249 1.14 0.51 -12.45
C GLY A 249 1.36 -0.84 -11.75
N GLY A 250 0.95 -1.94 -12.39
CA GLY A 250 1.17 -3.30 -11.90
C GLY A 250 2.65 -3.66 -11.70
N PRO A 251 3.49 -3.49 -12.74
CA PRO A 251 4.94 -3.66 -12.63
C PRO A 251 5.58 -2.85 -11.50
N MET A 252 5.15 -1.60 -11.25
CA MET A 252 5.67 -0.80 -10.13
C MET A 252 5.36 -1.42 -8.77
N GLY A 253 4.17 -2.00 -8.60
CA GLY A 253 3.84 -2.77 -7.39
C GLY A 253 4.77 -3.97 -7.18
N CYS A 254 5.15 -4.65 -8.26
CA CYS A 254 6.12 -5.76 -8.22
C CYS A 254 7.51 -5.28 -7.78
N VAL A 255 7.97 -4.17 -8.35
CA VAL A 255 9.24 -3.52 -8.01
C VAL A 255 9.25 -3.09 -6.55
N PHE A 256 8.18 -2.46 -6.06
CA PHE A 256 8.05 -2.05 -4.66
C PHE A 256 8.21 -3.23 -3.70
N ILE A 257 7.51 -4.34 -3.96
CA ILE A 257 7.58 -5.54 -3.11
C ILE A 257 8.98 -6.18 -3.19
N GLY A 258 9.56 -6.24 -4.39
CA GLY A 258 10.91 -6.78 -4.61
C GLY A 258 11.99 -5.97 -3.89
N LEU A 259 11.98 -4.64 -4.05
CA LEU A 259 12.90 -3.73 -3.38
C LEU A 259 12.74 -3.81 -1.86
N GLY A 260 11.50 -3.79 -1.36
CA GLY A 260 11.24 -3.96 0.07
C GLY A 260 11.83 -5.26 0.61
N ALA A 261 11.61 -6.39 -0.07
CA ALA A 261 12.16 -7.67 0.35
C ALA A 261 13.70 -7.71 0.35
N LEU A 262 14.35 -7.05 -0.60
CA LEU A 262 15.82 -6.95 -0.66
C LEU A 262 16.36 -6.03 0.45
N LEU A 263 15.75 -4.86 0.62
CA LEU A 263 16.14 -3.87 1.61
C LEU A 263 15.97 -4.41 3.03
N VAL A 264 14.87 -5.12 3.33
CA VAL A 264 14.64 -5.76 4.63
C VAL A 264 15.78 -6.71 5.01
N ARG A 265 16.37 -7.44 4.05
CA ARG A 265 17.50 -8.35 4.34
C ARG A 265 18.78 -7.61 4.73
N SER A 266 18.93 -6.36 4.28
CA SER A 266 20.14 -5.54 4.48
C SER A 266 20.02 -4.54 5.64
N LEU A 267 18.87 -3.88 5.79
CA LEU A 267 18.62 -2.80 6.76
C LEU A 267 17.73 -3.24 7.92
N GLY A 268 17.12 -4.42 7.83
CA GLY A 268 16.08 -4.87 8.74
C GLY A 268 14.71 -4.27 8.43
N VAL A 269 13.68 -4.88 9.04
CA VAL A 269 12.27 -4.54 8.79
C VAL A 269 11.94 -3.11 9.21
N LEU A 270 12.46 -2.66 10.35
CA LEU A 270 12.14 -1.36 10.93
C LEU A 270 12.62 -0.19 10.04
N VAL A 271 13.91 -0.17 9.70
CA VAL A 271 14.52 0.90 8.90
C VAL A 271 13.94 0.91 7.49
N THR A 272 13.77 -0.28 6.89
CA THR A 272 13.18 -0.39 5.55
C THR A 272 11.73 0.12 5.53
N GLY A 273 10.91 -0.28 6.50
CA GLY A 273 9.52 0.16 6.61
C GLY A 273 9.41 1.67 6.81
N LEU A 274 10.24 2.24 7.71
CA LEU A 274 10.27 3.68 7.94
C LEU A 274 10.73 4.48 6.73
N GLY A 275 11.81 4.06 6.08
CA GLY A 275 12.29 4.71 4.87
C GLY A 275 11.25 4.67 3.76
N MET A 276 10.60 3.52 3.54
CA MET A 276 9.59 3.37 2.51
C MET A 276 8.33 4.19 2.80
N ILE A 277 7.85 4.25 4.05
CA ILE A 277 6.71 5.12 4.44
C ILE A 277 7.09 6.59 4.27
N ALA A 278 8.30 7.00 4.66
CA ALA A 278 8.78 8.35 4.42
C ALA A 278 8.79 8.69 2.92
N GLY A 279 9.29 7.78 2.09
CA GLY A 279 9.24 7.90 0.63
C GLY A 279 7.83 8.01 0.08
N GLN A 280 6.87 7.23 0.61
CA GLN A 280 5.47 7.32 0.22
C GLN A 280 4.88 8.70 0.55
N LEU A 281 5.05 9.18 1.78
CA LEU A 281 4.51 10.45 2.24
C LEU A 281 5.16 11.65 1.53
N LEU A 282 6.49 11.68 1.45
CA LEU A 282 7.21 12.76 0.76
C LEU A 282 6.99 12.72 -0.75
N GLY A 283 6.99 11.53 -1.36
CA GLY A 283 6.75 11.35 -2.79
C GLY A 283 5.33 11.70 -3.21
N SER A 284 4.33 11.34 -2.41
CA SER A 284 2.94 11.70 -2.68
C SER A 284 2.73 13.22 -2.65
N LEU A 285 3.31 13.91 -1.66
CA LEU A 285 3.26 15.36 -1.60
C LEU A 285 4.02 16.01 -2.76
N ALA A 286 5.21 15.52 -3.09
CA ALA A 286 5.99 16.02 -4.21
C ALA A 286 5.24 15.86 -5.55
N LEU A 287 4.55 14.73 -5.75
CA LEU A 287 3.72 14.53 -6.94
C LEU A 287 2.55 15.51 -7.00
N ASP A 288 1.85 15.73 -5.90
CA ASP A 288 0.71 16.67 -5.89
C ASP A 288 1.15 18.12 -6.10
N VAL A 289 2.38 18.49 -5.70
CA VAL A 289 2.95 19.83 -5.92
C VAL A 289 3.53 20.01 -7.33
N VAL A 290 4.29 19.04 -7.83
CA VAL A 290 5.03 19.17 -9.10
C VAL A 290 4.19 18.73 -10.30
N LEU A 291 3.33 17.73 -10.12
CA LEU A 291 2.49 17.12 -11.16
C LEU A 291 1.04 16.96 -10.68
N PRO A 292 0.36 18.07 -10.30
CA PRO A 292 -0.98 18.02 -9.72
C PRO A 292 -1.96 17.29 -10.65
N ALA A 293 -2.77 16.39 -10.07
CA ALA A 293 -3.90 15.85 -10.82
C ALA A 293 -4.97 16.95 -11.01
N PRO A 294 -5.74 16.92 -12.11
CA PRO A 294 -6.82 17.89 -12.33
C PRO A 294 -7.75 17.98 -11.11
N GLY A 295 -8.00 19.19 -10.59
CA GLY A 295 -8.83 19.41 -9.39
C GLY A 295 -8.13 19.19 -8.05
N THR A 296 -6.83 18.87 -8.03
CA THR A 296 -6.08 18.74 -6.77
C THR A 296 -5.64 20.10 -6.26
N VAL A 297 -6.05 20.44 -5.04
CA VAL A 297 -5.55 21.61 -4.30
C VAL A 297 -4.70 21.12 -3.13
N VAL A 298 -3.40 21.46 -3.16
CA VAL A 298 -2.49 21.17 -2.06
C VAL A 298 -2.68 22.23 -0.97
N ALA A 299 -3.58 21.95 -0.04
CA ALA A 299 -3.79 22.83 1.10
C ALA A 299 -2.57 22.78 2.06
N PRO A 300 -2.24 23.88 2.75
CA PRO A 300 -1.21 23.87 3.80
C PRO A 300 -1.46 22.80 4.87
N ALA A 301 -2.73 22.52 5.18
CA ALA A 301 -3.11 21.45 6.10
C ALA A 301 -2.69 20.05 5.59
N THR A 302 -2.71 19.80 4.27
CA THR A 302 -2.27 18.53 3.68
C THR A 302 -0.75 18.39 3.79
N VAL A 303 0.01 19.46 3.56
CA VAL A 303 1.47 19.49 3.76
C VAL A 303 1.82 19.20 5.21
N LEU A 304 1.25 19.99 6.14
CA LEU A 304 1.55 19.89 7.56
C LEU A 304 1.05 18.57 8.16
N GLY A 305 -0.12 18.10 7.71
CA GLY A 305 -0.65 16.79 8.07
C GLY A 305 0.27 15.65 7.62
N THR A 306 0.81 15.70 6.40
CA THR A 306 1.78 14.71 5.90
C THR A 306 3.05 14.68 6.76
N VAL A 307 3.59 15.85 7.10
CA VAL A 307 4.77 15.98 7.99
C VAL A 307 4.46 15.44 9.39
N LEU A 308 3.27 15.75 9.93
CA LEU A 308 2.84 15.27 11.24
C LEU A 308 2.64 13.75 11.25
N THR A 309 2.08 13.16 10.18
CA THR A 309 1.95 11.70 10.01
C THR A 309 3.33 11.05 10.01
N LEU A 310 4.31 11.62 9.29
CA LEU A 310 5.68 11.11 9.29
C LEU A 310 6.32 11.18 10.68
N ALA A 311 6.19 12.31 11.38
CA ALA A 311 6.70 12.48 12.74
C ALA A 311 6.06 11.49 13.72
N ALA A 312 4.74 11.28 13.63
CA ALA A 312 4.00 10.34 14.46
C ALA A 312 4.46 8.88 14.25
N ILE A 313 4.77 8.49 13.01
CA ILE A 313 5.26 7.15 12.69
C ILE A 313 6.68 6.96 13.21
N ILE A 314 7.56 7.96 13.05
CA ILE A 314 8.91 7.92 13.63
C ILE A 314 8.82 7.77 15.16
N LEU A 315 7.97 8.56 15.81
CA LEU A 315 7.72 8.47 17.25
C LEU A 315 7.25 7.06 17.67
N ALA A 316 6.32 6.47 16.93
CA ALA A 316 5.75 5.15 17.21
C ALA A 316 6.75 4.00 17.05
N THR A 317 7.81 4.19 16.27
CA THR A 317 8.71 3.12 15.83
C THR A 317 10.10 3.19 16.46
N LEU A 318 10.46 4.33 17.05
CA LEU A 318 11.69 4.49 17.82
C LEU A 318 11.76 3.46 18.97
N PRO A 319 12.94 2.88 19.25
CA PRO A 319 13.13 1.95 20.35
C PRO A 319 13.16 2.70 21.67
N TRP A 320 11.99 2.96 22.25
CA TRP A 320 11.88 3.62 23.54
C TRP A 320 12.30 2.69 24.68
N PRO A 321 13.09 3.18 25.66
CA PRO A 321 13.39 2.43 26.88
C PRO A 321 12.11 1.98 27.58
N ARG A 322 12.09 0.73 28.07
CA ARG A 322 10.95 0.21 28.84
C ARG A 322 10.74 1.10 30.07
N GLY A 323 9.59 1.77 30.16
CA GLY A 323 9.26 2.66 31.28
C GLY A 323 9.37 4.17 30.99
N ALA A 324 9.70 4.60 29.77
CA ALA A 324 9.84 6.02 29.42
C ALA A 324 8.61 6.92 29.73
N LEU A 325 7.42 6.32 29.91
CA LEU A 325 6.17 7.02 30.25
C LEU A 325 5.57 6.58 31.59
N ARG A 326 6.26 5.75 32.38
CA ARG A 326 5.86 5.48 33.78
C ARG A 326 6.47 6.59 34.64
N ARG A 327 5.75 7.70 34.78
CA ARG A 327 5.86 8.62 35.92
C ARG A 327 4.66 8.39 36.82
#